data_AF-A0A8D8BWC2-F1
#
_entry.id   AF-A0A8D8BWC2-F1
#
_cell.length_a   1.000
_cell.length_b   1.000
_cell.length_c   1.000
_cell.angle_alpha   90.00
_cell.angle_beta   90.00
_cell.angle_gamma   90.00
#
_symmetry.space_group_name_H-M   'P 1'
#
loop_
_entity.id
_entity.type
_entity.pdbx_description
1 polymer ?
#
loop_
_entity_poly.entity_id
_entity_poly.type
_entity_poly.pdbx_seq_one_letter_code
_entity_poly.pdbx_strand_id
1 'polypeptide(L)'
;KSEFSGSGENSSEVHMVAAVEIDFPKPCQGVMKLYSIEVRDRPVVETDEQDFEYGADYVEPAPEVELHPKSDVIADELMRFELRFAFHDGTVSEICHEEDEPVWTLNLKRGILSSFQNTMPRFDIDYHAVETDVSGVCDVTYTMSGTKETSLLIRK
;
A
#
# COMPACT_ATOMS: atom_id res chain seq x y z
N LYS A 1 -22.97 -15.61 13.37
CA LYS A 1 -23.89 -14.54 12.93
C LYS A 1 -23.48 -14.23 11.50
N SER A 2 -24.29 -14.71 10.54
CA SER A 2 -24.18 -14.61 9.06
C SER A 2 -22.77 -14.54 8.44
N GLU A 3 -22.21 -15.72 8.14
CA GLU A 3 -21.24 -15.87 7.04
C GLU A 3 -22.05 -15.87 5.74
N PHE A 4 -21.97 -14.79 4.98
CA PHE A 4 -22.50 -14.73 3.62
C PHE A 4 -21.30 -14.86 2.68
N SER A 5 -20.81 -16.09 2.50
CA SER A 5 -19.92 -16.38 1.37
C SER A 5 -20.80 -16.51 0.14
N GLY A 6 -20.98 -15.40 -0.57
CA GLY A 6 -21.71 -15.35 -1.82
C GLY A 6 -20.92 -16.07 -2.90
N SER A 7 -21.43 -17.22 -3.38
CA SER A 7 -20.89 -17.99 -4.51
C SER A 7 -21.18 -17.32 -5.87
N GLY A 8 -20.93 -16.02 -6.00
CA GLY A 8 -21.00 -15.31 -7.27
C GLY A 8 -19.59 -15.07 -7.81
N GLU A 9 -19.28 -15.61 -8.99
CA GLU A 9 -18.00 -15.44 -9.69
C GLU A 9 -17.76 -14.00 -10.23
N ASN A 10 -18.64 -13.06 -9.88
CA ASN A 10 -18.55 -11.66 -10.29
C ASN A 10 -17.98 -10.82 -9.14
N SER A 11 -16.67 -10.94 -8.86
CA SER A 11 -15.94 -9.89 -8.14
C SER A 11 -15.54 -8.80 -9.13
N SER A 12 -15.74 -7.53 -8.75
CA SER A 12 -15.12 -6.41 -9.44
C SER A 12 -13.93 -6.01 -8.59
N GLU A 13 -12.74 -6.16 -9.16
CA GLU A 13 -11.47 -5.85 -8.52
C GLU A 13 -10.84 -4.64 -9.21
N VAL A 14 -10.14 -3.82 -8.42
CA VAL A 14 -9.39 -2.67 -8.90
C VAL A 14 -7.95 -2.86 -8.46
N HIS A 15 -7.02 -2.75 -9.40
CA HIS A 15 -5.60 -2.86 -9.15
C HIS A 15 -4.96 -1.49 -9.33
N MET A 16 -4.18 -1.06 -8.36
CA MET A 16 -3.48 0.21 -8.39
C MET A 16 -1.99 -0.01 -8.16
N VAL A 17 -1.18 0.60 -9.00
CA VAL A 17 0.28 0.70 -8.84
C VAL A 17 0.62 2.17 -8.68
N ALA A 18 1.45 2.51 -7.71
CA ALA A 18 1.87 3.89 -7.44
C ALA A 18 3.25 3.92 -6.79
N ALA A 19 3.99 5.00 -7.03
CA ALA A 19 5.16 5.34 -6.25
C ALA A 19 4.74 6.20 -5.06
N VAL A 20 5.13 5.80 -3.85
CA VAL A 20 4.90 6.56 -2.61
C VAL A 20 6.23 7.07 -2.08
N GLU A 21 6.33 8.37 -1.89
CA GLU A 21 7.47 9.05 -1.29
C GLU A 21 7.06 9.53 0.11
N ILE A 22 7.87 9.21 1.13
CA ILE A 22 7.66 9.65 2.51
C ILE A 22 8.94 10.33 2.98
N ASP A 23 8.84 11.63 3.27
CA ASP A 23 9.93 12.47 3.74
C ASP A 23 9.71 12.92 5.19
N PHE A 24 10.79 13.03 5.96
CA PHE A 24 10.77 13.54 7.33
C PHE A 24 11.58 14.85 7.44
N PRO A 25 11.01 16.01 7.05
CA PRO A 25 11.72 17.30 7.09
C PRO A 25 12.12 17.74 8.50
N LYS A 26 11.41 17.26 9.53
CA LYS A 26 11.71 17.48 10.95
C LYS A 26 11.49 16.19 11.73
N PRO A 27 12.08 16.04 12.94
CA PRO A 27 11.81 14.90 13.79
C PRO A 27 10.31 14.71 13.99
N CYS A 28 9.85 13.49 13.74
CA CYS A 28 8.46 13.07 13.90
C CYS A 28 7.42 13.78 13.00
N GLN A 29 7.84 14.60 12.03
CA GLN A 29 6.95 15.23 11.05
C GLN A 29 7.18 14.58 9.69
N GLY A 30 6.19 13.83 9.21
CA GLY A 30 6.19 13.16 7.91
C GLY A 30 5.40 13.93 6.86
N VAL A 31 5.85 13.83 5.61
CA VAL A 31 5.15 14.31 4.42
C VAL A 31 5.10 13.15 3.43
N MET A 32 3.90 12.78 2.98
CA MET A 32 3.68 11.72 2.01
C MET A 32 3.19 12.29 0.68
N LYS A 33 3.79 11.82 -0.42
CA LYS A 33 3.41 12.15 -1.80
C LYS A 33 3.26 10.88 -2.62
N LEU A 34 2.31 10.89 -3.54
CA LEU A 34 2.10 9.82 -4.50
C LEU A 34 2.45 10.31 -5.89
N TYR A 35 3.02 9.43 -6.71
CA TYR A 35 3.36 9.67 -8.11
C TYR A 35 3.17 8.41 -8.94
N SER A 36 3.22 8.55 -10.27
CA SER A 36 3.18 7.43 -11.22
C SER A 36 2.03 6.46 -10.96
N ILE A 37 0.82 7.01 -10.77
CA ILE A 37 -0.36 6.23 -10.39
C ILE A 37 -0.99 5.62 -11.64
N GLU A 38 -1.12 4.30 -11.62
CA GLU A 38 -1.76 3.52 -12.68
C GLU A 38 -2.87 2.66 -12.07
N VAL A 39 -4.08 2.78 -12.60
CA VAL A 39 -5.23 1.98 -12.18
C VAL A 39 -5.61 1.04 -13.31
N ARG A 40 -5.93 -0.21 -12.97
CA ARG A 40 -6.24 -1.29 -13.91
C ARG A 40 -7.43 -2.10 -13.39
N ASP A 41 -8.23 -2.63 -14.31
CA ASP A 41 -9.32 -3.57 -14.00
C ASP A 41 -8.83 -5.01 -13.75
N ARG A 42 -7.56 -5.27 -14.11
CA ARG A 42 -6.93 -6.59 -13.99
C ARG A 42 -5.54 -6.45 -13.39
N PRO A 43 -5.06 -7.46 -12.64
CA PRO A 43 -3.71 -7.45 -12.12
C PRO A 43 -2.71 -7.52 -13.27
N VAL A 44 -1.50 -7.02 -13.04
CA VAL A 44 -0.38 -7.26 -13.95
C VAL A 44 -0.07 -8.74 -13.91
N VAL A 45 -0.04 -9.40 -15.07
CA VAL A 45 0.52 -10.75 -15.14
C VAL A 45 2.03 -10.60 -14.96
N GLU A 46 2.53 -10.93 -13.78
CA GLU A 46 3.97 -11.12 -13.60
C GLU A 46 4.36 -12.33 -14.45
N THR A 47 4.97 -12.07 -15.61
CA THR A 47 5.69 -13.13 -16.31
C THR A 47 6.90 -13.43 -15.46
N ASP A 48 6.88 -14.54 -14.73
CA ASP A 48 8.09 -15.12 -14.15
C ASP A 48 9.17 -15.08 -15.24
N GLU A 49 10.37 -14.62 -14.89
CA GLU A 49 11.52 -14.61 -15.79
C GLU A 49 11.65 -16.01 -16.38
N GLN A 50 11.21 -16.20 -17.62
CA GLN A 50 11.39 -17.46 -18.31
C GLN A 50 12.90 -17.62 -18.45
N ASP A 51 13.46 -18.68 -17.86
CA ASP A 51 14.80 -19.15 -18.15
C ASP A 51 14.92 -19.24 -19.68
N PHE A 52 15.61 -18.26 -20.29
CA PHE A 52 15.74 -18.18 -21.74
C PHE A 52 16.53 -19.39 -22.25
N GLU A 53 15.82 -20.42 -22.73
CA GLU A 53 16.43 -21.50 -23.49
C GLU A 53 16.89 -20.93 -24.84
N TYR A 54 18.20 -21.02 -25.09
CA TYR A 54 18.88 -20.50 -26.29
C TYR A 54 18.22 -21.05 -27.58
N GLY A 55 17.37 -20.25 -28.26
CA GLY A 55 16.94 -20.61 -29.62
C GLY A 55 15.70 -19.96 -30.25
N ALA A 56 14.97 -19.06 -29.60
CA ALA A 56 13.77 -18.46 -30.20
C ALA A 56 13.94 -16.97 -30.50
N ASP A 57 13.99 -16.62 -31.80
CA ASP A 57 13.98 -15.26 -32.35
C ASP A 57 12.62 -14.53 -32.18
N TYR A 58 11.78 -14.99 -31.26
CA TYR A 58 10.46 -14.44 -31.00
C TYR A 58 10.47 -13.71 -29.66
N VAL A 59 10.67 -12.40 -29.71
CA VAL A 59 10.34 -11.52 -28.59
C VAL A 59 8.83 -11.31 -28.66
N GLU A 60 8.06 -11.95 -27.77
CA GLU A 60 6.65 -11.60 -27.63
C GLU A 60 6.56 -10.11 -27.27
N PRO A 61 5.74 -9.30 -27.97
CA PRO A 61 5.53 -7.92 -27.58
C PRO A 61 5.00 -7.89 -26.15
N ALA A 62 5.54 -6.98 -25.34
CA ALA A 62 5.08 -6.80 -23.97
C ALA A 62 3.54 -6.64 -23.97
N PRO A 63 2.83 -7.29 -23.03
CA PRO A 63 1.37 -7.21 -22.98
C PRO A 63 0.94 -5.74 -22.94
N GLU A 64 -0.03 -5.35 -23.78
CA GLU A 64 -0.59 -4.01 -23.75
C GLU A 64 -1.15 -3.73 -22.36
N VAL A 65 -0.67 -2.67 -21.72
CA VAL A 65 -1.13 -2.25 -20.40
C VAL A 65 -2.47 -1.54 -20.57
N GLU A 66 -3.56 -2.28 -20.35
CA GLU A 66 -4.91 -1.69 -20.35
C GLU A 66 -5.15 -0.97 -19.02
N LEU A 67 -5.13 0.37 -19.07
CA LEU A 67 -5.48 1.22 -17.93
C LEU A 67 -7.00 1.35 -17.79
N HIS A 68 -7.46 1.46 -16.56
CA HIS A 68 -8.85 1.75 -16.23
C HIS A 68 -9.27 3.11 -16.84
N PRO A 69 -10.50 3.27 -17.37
CA PRO A 69 -10.96 4.51 -18.02
C PRO A 69 -10.88 5.77 -17.16
N LYS A 70 -10.77 5.63 -15.84
CA LYS A 70 -10.62 6.74 -14.88
C LYS A 70 -9.21 6.84 -14.30
N SER A 71 -8.22 6.15 -14.85
CA SER A 71 -6.85 6.14 -14.30
C SER A 71 -6.30 7.57 -14.16
N ASP A 72 -6.43 8.39 -15.20
CA ASP A 72 -5.93 9.78 -15.18
C ASP A 72 -6.62 10.63 -14.10
N VAL A 73 -7.95 10.54 -14.00
CA VAL A 73 -8.73 11.29 -12.99
C VAL A 73 -8.35 10.86 -11.58
N ILE A 74 -8.15 9.56 -11.35
CA ILE A 74 -7.74 9.02 -10.06
C ILE A 74 -6.32 9.48 -9.72
N ALA A 75 -5.41 9.45 -10.70
CA ALA A 75 -4.05 9.92 -10.55
C ALA A 75 -4.00 11.40 -10.18
N ASP A 76 -4.71 12.25 -10.92
CA ASP A 76 -4.78 13.70 -10.67
C ASP A 76 -5.24 14.00 -9.24
N GLU A 77 -6.33 13.36 -8.77
CA GLU A 77 -6.86 13.59 -7.43
C GLU A 77 -5.91 13.10 -6.32
N LEU A 78 -5.27 11.95 -6.50
CA LEU A 78 -4.34 11.39 -5.51
C LEU A 78 -3.01 12.17 -5.42
N MET A 79 -2.53 12.67 -6.56
CA MET A 79 -1.28 13.43 -6.66
C MET A 79 -1.46 14.91 -6.30
N ARG A 80 -2.69 15.41 -6.26
CA ARG A 80 -3.00 16.84 -6.06
C ARG A 80 -2.45 17.45 -4.78
N PHE A 81 -2.54 16.72 -3.67
CA PHE A 81 -2.16 17.20 -2.35
C PHE A 81 -1.18 16.25 -1.66
N GLU A 82 -0.13 16.80 -1.05
CA GLU A 82 0.70 16.04 -0.11
C GLU A 82 -0.03 15.84 1.22
N LEU A 83 0.20 14.71 1.88
CA LEU A 83 -0.36 14.44 3.22
C LEU A 83 0.71 14.65 4.28
N ARG A 84 0.46 15.58 5.21
CA ARG A 84 1.32 15.79 6.39
C ARG A 84 0.83 14.94 7.54
N PHE A 85 1.74 14.35 8.30
CA PHE A 85 1.38 13.49 9.44
C PHE A 85 2.43 13.52 10.56
N ALA A 86 1.99 13.23 11.78
CA ALA A 86 2.85 13.10 12.94
C ALA A 86 3.19 11.63 13.19
N PHE A 87 4.48 11.30 13.20
CA PHE A 87 4.98 9.93 13.33
C PHE A 87 5.91 9.80 14.53
N HIS A 88 5.44 9.12 15.57
CA HIS A 88 6.15 8.97 16.84
C HIS A 88 6.28 7.49 17.16
N ASP A 89 7.52 7.01 17.30
CA ASP A 89 7.85 5.64 17.71
C ASP A 89 7.03 4.59 16.96
N GLY A 90 6.96 4.72 15.63
CA GLY A 90 6.24 3.78 14.77
C GLY A 90 4.75 4.04 14.61
N THR A 91 4.18 5.01 15.34
CA THR A 91 2.74 5.34 15.35
C THR A 91 2.43 6.61 14.57
N VAL A 92 1.40 6.56 13.72
CA VAL A 92 0.79 7.74 13.09
C VAL A 92 -0.27 8.31 14.03
N SER A 93 0.06 9.40 14.71
CA SER A 93 -0.81 9.96 15.77
C SER A 93 -1.81 10.99 15.26
N GLU A 94 -1.44 11.74 14.22
CA GLU A 94 -2.26 12.79 13.63
C GLU A 94 -1.95 12.91 12.14
N ILE A 95 -2.96 13.30 11.37
CA ILE A 95 -2.84 13.63 9.95
C ILE A 95 -3.38 15.05 9.72
N CYS A 96 -2.74 15.78 8.84
CA CYS A 96 -3.11 17.13 8.43
C CYS A 96 -3.29 17.13 6.91
N HIS A 97 -4.53 17.03 6.47
CA HIS A 97 -4.92 17.06 5.06
C HIS A 97 -5.40 18.46 4.64
N GLU A 98 -5.46 18.70 3.33
CA GLU A 98 -6.07 19.92 2.79
C GLU A 98 -7.60 19.82 2.88
N GLU A 99 -8.30 20.94 3.12
CA GLU A 99 -9.77 20.95 3.25
C GLU A 99 -10.48 20.52 1.97
N ASP A 100 -9.87 20.81 0.81
CA ASP A 100 -10.37 20.45 -0.50
C ASP A 100 -10.04 19.00 -0.91
N GLU A 101 -9.34 18.24 -0.06
CA GLU A 101 -9.00 16.85 -0.37
C GLU A 101 -10.22 15.93 -0.24
N PRO A 102 -10.60 15.17 -1.30
CA PRO A 102 -11.72 14.26 -1.23
C PRO A 102 -11.54 13.19 -0.15
N VAL A 103 -12.64 12.81 0.52
CA VAL A 103 -12.59 11.79 1.58
C VAL A 103 -12.02 10.44 1.09
N TRP A 104 -12.29 10.07 -0.17
CA TRP A 104 -11.82 8.79 -0.71
C TRP A 104 -10.29 8.79 -0.94
N THR A 105 -9.70 9.89 -1.40
CA THR A 105 -8.24 10.00 -1.57
C THR A 105 -7.57 9.95 -0.21
N LEU A 106 -8.13 10.67 0.76
CA LEU A 106 -7.64 10.69 2.13
C LEU A 106 -7.67 9.29 2.76
N ASN A 107 -8.74 8.52 2.54
CA ASN A 107 -8.83 7.15 3.05
C ASN A 107 -7.83 6.21 2.39
N LEU A 108 -7.53 6.37 1.09
CA LEU A 108 -6.47 5.60 0.45
C LEU A 108 -5.10 5.94 1.09
N LYS A 109 -4.81 7.23 1.27
CA LYS A 109 -3.58 7.69 1.92
C LYS A 109 -3.46 7.20 3.37
N ARG A 110 -4.57 7.18 4.13
CA ARG A 110 -4.65 6.55 5.46
C ARG A 110 -4.35 5.06 5.40
N GLY A 111 -4.84 4.36 4.38
CA GLY A 111 -4.53 2.95 4.14
C GLY A 111 -3.03 2.71 3.97
N ILE A 112 -2.36 3.53 3.16
CA ILE A 112 -0.90 3.47 2.98
C ILE A 112 -0.17 3.71 4.31
N LEU A 113 -0.55 4.76 5.05
CA LEU A 113 0.05 5.04 6.37
C LEU A 113 -0.22 3.92 7.39
N SER A 114 -1.36 3.25 7.30
CA SER A 114 -1.71 2.10 8.15
C SER A 114 -0.80 0.90 7.90
N SER A 115 -0.44 0.66 6.62
CA SER A 115 0.53 -0.38 6.24
C SER A 115 1.96 -0.03 6.65
N PHE A 116 2.29 1.26 6.76
CA PHE A 116 3.59 1.74 7.23
C PHE A 116 3.75 1.68 8.76
N GLN A 117 2.64 1.75 9.50
CA GLN A 117 2.64 1.74 10.97
C GLN A 117 3.06 0.40 11.58
N ASN A 118 4.05 0.44 12.47
CA ASN A 118 4.53 -0.69 13.26
C ASN A 118 4.87 -0.22 14.67
N THR A 119 4.11 -0.66 15.67
CA THR A 119 4.29 -0.22 17.07
C THR A 119 5.12 -1.19 17.93
N MET A 120 5.84 -2.14 17.31
CA MET A 120 6.67 -3.08 18.07
C MET A 120 7.78 -2.35 18.83
N PRO A 121 7.88 -2.51 20.17
CA PRO A 121 8.97 -1.91 20.93
C PRO A 121 10.30 -2.64 20.73
N ARG A 122 10.24 -3.90 20.30
CA ARG A 122 11.38 -4.79 20.04
C ARG A 122 11.06 -5.74 18.89
N PHE A 123 12.03 -6.03 18.04
CA PHE A 123 11.84 -6.89 16.84
C PHE A 123 12.33 -8.34 17.01
N ASP A 124 12.74 -8.73 18.22
CA ASP A 124 13.27 -10.07 18.51
C ASP A 124 12.26 -11.00 19.20
N ILE A 125 11.04 -10.52 19.44
CA ILE A 125 9.95 -11.26 20.07
C ILE A 125 8.62 -10.93 19.39
N ASP A 126 7.68 -11.87 19.46
CA ASP A 126 6.30 -11.62 19.05
C ASP A 126 5.67 -10.57 19.97
N TYR A 127 4.78 -9.76 19.40
CA TYR A 127 4.20 -8.62 20.09
C TYR A 127 2.70 -8.50 19.81
N HIS A 128 1.92 -8.34 20.87
CA HIS A 128 0.48 -8.10 20.79
C HIS A 128 0.18 -6.70 21.30
N ALA A 129 -0.60 -5.94 20.55
CA ALA A 129 -0.98 -4.59 20.89
C ALA A 129 -2.39 -4.25 20.39
N VAL A 130 -2.88 -3.11 20.84
CA VAL A 130 -4.06 -2.46 20.26
C VAL A 130 -3.56 -1.27 19.46
N GLU A 131 -3.86 -1.25 18.17
CA GLU A 131 -3.49 -0.16 17.27
C GLU A 131 -4.72 0.53 16.71
N THR A 132 -4.57 1.81 16.36
CA THR A 132 -5.57 2.54 15.59
C THR A 132 -5.06 2.75 14.18
N ASP A 133 -5.82 2.32 13.18
CA ASP A 133 -5.49 2.45 11.77
C ASP A 133 -6.74 2.82 10.95
N VAL A 134 -6.68 2.74 9.61
CA VAL A 134 -7.81 3.04 8.72
C VAL A 134 -9.07 2.21 9.00
N SER A 135 -8.93 1.02 9.59
CA SER A 135 -10.01 0.12 9.98
C SER A 135 -10.60 0.44 11.36
N GLY A 136 -9.98 1.38 12.09
CA GLY A 136 -10.38 1.76 13.45
C GLY A 136 -9.43 1.21 14.50
N VAL A 137 -9.96 0.90 15.69
CA VAL A 137 -9.18 0.36 16.81
C VAL A 137 -9.24 -1.16 16.76
N CYS A 138 -8.09 -1.81 16.55
CA CYS A 138 -8.00 -3.25 16.32
C CYS A 138 -6.90 -3.90 17.16
N ASP A 139 -7.12 -5.14 17.59
CA ASP A 139 -6.08 -5.99 18.14
C ASP A 139 -5.14 -6.44 17.00
N VAL A 140 -3.85 -6.22 17.17
CA VAL A 140 -2.82 -6.59 16.19
C VAL A 140 -1.81 -7.55 16.81
N THR A 141 -1.31 -8.47 15.99
CA THR A 141 -0.31 -9.46 16.41
C THR A 141 0.86 -9.44 15.43
N TYR A 142 2.03 -9.07 15.93
CA TYR A 142 3.27 -9.12 15.19
C TYR A 142 4.01 -10.42 15.47
N THR A 143 4.47 -11.08 14.41
CA THR A 143 5.28 -12.30 14.48
C THR A 143 6.62 -12.12 13.77
N MET A 144 7.71 -12.49 14.42
CA MET A 144 9.05 -12.47 13.83
C MET A 144 9.26 -13.74 13.00
N SER A 145 9.28 -13.60 11.68
CA SER A 145 9.35 -14.71 10.72
C SER A 145 10.78 -15.11 10.33
N GLY A 146 11.78 -14.29 10.65
CA GLY A 146 13.20 -14.60 10.44
C GLY A 146 14.04 -13.39 10.03
N THR A 147 15.28 -13.67 9.64
CA THR A 147 16.21 -12.65 9.13
C THR A 147 16.68 -13.03 7.73
N LYS A 148 16.81 -12.02 6.86
CA LYS A 148 17.41 -12.17 5.53
C LYS A 148 18.50 -11.12 5.40
N GLU A 149 19.75 -11.56 5.51
CA GLU A 149 20.93 -10.69 5.55
C GLU A 149 20.82 -9.63 6.66
N THR A 150 20.73 -8.35 6.29
CA THR A 150 20.54 -7.21 7.22
C THR A 150 19.08 -6.86 7.45
N SER A 151 18.14 -7.64 6.91
CA SER A 151 16.70 -7.38 6.97
C SER A 151 16.00 -8.30 7.97
N LEU A 152 15.00 -7.75 8.65
CA LEU A 152 14.10 -8.47 9.55
C LEU A 152 12.77 -8.72 8.83
N LEU A 153 12.27 -9.95 8.87
CA LEU A 153 10.96 -10.30 8.30
C LEU A 153 9.93 -10.31 9.41
N ILE A 154 9.06 -9.31 9.41
CA ILE A 154 7.98 -9.15 10.40
C ILE A 154 6.65 -9.33 9.68
N ARG A 155 5.76 -10.10 10.29
CA ARG A 155 4.39 -10.27 9.82
C ARG A 155 3.43 -9.66 10.84
N LYS A 156 2.61 -8.73 10.37
CA LYS A 156 1.46 -8.16 11.08
C LYS A 156 0.18 -8.89 10.67
#